data_AF-A0A7S2IQ40-F1
#
_entry.id   AF-A0A7S2IQ40-F1
#
_cell.length_a   1.000
_cell.length_b   1.000
_cell.length_c   1.000
_cell.angle_alpha   90.00
_cell.angle_beta   90.00
_cell.angle_gamma   90.00
#
_symmetry.space_group_name_H-M   'P 1'
#
loop_
_entity.id
_entity.type
_entity.pdbx_description
1 polymer ?
#
loop_
_entity_poly.entity_id
_entity_poly.type
_entity_poly.pdbx_seq_one_letter_code
_entity_poly.pdbx_strand_id
1 'polypeptide(L)'
;MVKNHLWVFVNCLIENPAFDSQTKETLTSKQSRFGSTCELSEKTIKAVLKCGVVELILDWVKAKQQVDIGKQLKAGKSNVTRVTGIPKLEDANWAGTKNSAECTLILTEGDSAKSLAVAGLGVVGRDRYGVFPLKGKVLNVREANFKQVTGNAEIQNLLKIIGIDIKKAYDSVSSLRYGKIMIMTDQDFDGSHIKGLILNFIDKHFASLLRVPGFLKEFVTPIVKVTRGENTHTFFTLQEYENWKEENADGAGWKCKYYKGLGTSTSKEAKEYFSDLDVHRLEFKYESQQDHQLIDMAFAKDRADDRKTWIAECEEGTCVDHSQPELTYSDFINKELVLFAKYDVQRAIPSLVDGLKPGQRKVLFGVLKRKLSQDTKVAQLSGYVAEHSAYHHGEASLQGTIIAMAQNFVGSNNVNLLLPKGQFGTRLQGGKDHAAARY
;
A
#
# COMPACT_ATOMS: atom_id res chain seq x y z
N MET A 1 -5.14 -7.00 -34.48
CA MET A 1 -5.87 -5.94 -33.77
C MET A 1 -6.03 -4.71 -34.66
N VAL A 2 -4.93 -4.09 -35.13
CA VAL A 2 -4.94 -2.91 -36.01
C VAL A 2 -5.78 -3.06 -37.29
N LYS A 3 -5.72 -4.21 -37.96
CA LYS A 3 -6.46 -4.48 -39.22
C LYS A 3 -7.96 -4.17 -39.14
N ASN A 4 -8.60 -4.41 -38.00
CA ASN A 4 -10.05 -4.24 -37.84
C ASN A 4 -10.48 -2.78 -37.63
N HIS A 5 -9.53 -1.86 -37.49
CA HIS A 5 -9.78 -0.42 -37.33
C HIS A 5 -9.38 0.38 -38.58
N LEU A 6 -9.11 -0.30 -39.69
CA LEU A 6 -8.73 0.33 -40.95
C LEU A 6 -9.77 0.01 -42.02
N TRP A 7 -10.13 1.04 -42.77
CA TRP A 7 -10.77 0.86 -44.06
C TRP A 7 -9.72 1.02 -45.16
N VAL A 8 -9.55 -0.03 -45.96
CA VAL A 8 -8.57 -0.01 -47.06
C VAL A 8 -9.33 -0.09 -48.37
N PHE A 9 -9.13 0.92 -49.20
CA PHE A 9 -9.61 0.94 -50.57
C PHE A 9 -8.44 0.58 -51.47
N VAL A 10 -8.61 -0.45 -52.30
CA VAL A 10 -7.58 -0.94 -53.21
C VAL A 10 -8.16 -0.95 -54.61
N ASN A 11 -7.47 -0.28 -55.52
CA ASN A 11 -7.70 -0.41 -56.95
C ASN A 11 -6.36 -0.77 -57.60
N CYS A 12 -6.30 -1.90 -58.29
CA CYS A 12 -5.06 -2.43 -58.86
C CYS A 12 -5.33 -3.21 -60.15
N LEU A 13 -4.29 -3.33 -60.97
CA LEU A 13 -4.31 -4.12 -62.20
C LEU A 13 -3.32 -5.28 -62.03
N ILE A 14 -3.83 -6.50 -62.15
CA ILE A 14 -3.07 -7.73 -61.94
C ILE A 14 -2.93 -8.44 -63.29
N GLU A 15 -1.72 -8.83 -63.65
CA GLU A 15 -1.45 -9.55 -64.88
C GLU A 15 -1.90 -11.02 -64.76
N ASN A 16 -2.76 -11.47 -65.68
CA ASN A 16 -3.31 -12.84 -65.73
C ASN A 16 -3.83 -13.36 -64.36
N PRO A 17 -4.86 -12.71 -63.76
CA PRO A 17 -5.28 -13.02 -62.41
C PRO A 17 -6.02 -14.36 -62.32
N ALA A 18 -5.63 -15.16 -61.32
CA ALA A 18 -6.35 -16.32 -60.82
C ALA A 18 -7.24 -15.96 -59.62
N PHE A 19 -8.43 -16.52 -59.58
CA PHE A 19 -9.44 -16.37 -58.52
C PHE A 19 -9.85 -17.74 -57.96
N ASP A 20 -10.50 -17.75 -56.81
CA ASP A 20 -11.03 -18.95 -56.16
C ASP A 20 -12.19 -19.61 -56.94
N SER A 21 -12.94 -18.80 -57.70
CA SER A 21 -14.18 -19.20 -58.36
C SER A 21 -14.48 -18.30 -59.56
N GLN A 22 -15.49 -18.69 -60.35
CA GLN A 22 -15.93 -17.91 -61.52
C GLN A 22 -16.57 -16.56 -61.16
N THR A 23 -17.06 -16.38 -59.93
CA THR A 23 -17.58 -15.09 -59.44
C THR A 23 -16.46 -14.08 -59.19
N LYS A 24 -15.21 -14.55 -59.09
CA LYS A 24 -13.99 -13.73 -58.98
C LYS A 24 -13.98 -12.77 -57.79
N GLU A 25 -14.60 -13.17 -56.68
CA GLU A 25 -14.66 -12.36 -55.46
C GLU A 25 -13.34 -12.38 -54.68
N THR A 26 -12.62 -13.51 -54.69
CA THR A 26 -11.32 -13.63 -53.99
C THR A 26 -10.17 -13.88 -54.96
N LEU A 27 -9.23 -12.94 -55.05
CA LEU A 27 -7.99 -13.11 -55.79
C LEU A 27 -7.07 -14.12 -55.06
N THR A 28 -6.61 -15.15 -55.78
CA THR A 28 -5.72 -16.20 -55.24
C THR A 28 -4.32 -16.16 -55.85
N SER A 29 -4.09 -15.25 -56.79
CA SER A 29 -2.78 -15.03 -57.42
C SER A 29 -1.70 -14.72 -56.37
N LYS A 30 -0.53 -15.32 -56.51
CA LYS A 30 0.62 -15.03 -55.62
C LYS A 30 1.19 -13.66 -55.97
N GLN A 31 1.65 -12.92 -54.95
CA GLN A 31 2.22 -11.57 -55.11
C GLN A 31 3.35 -11.50 -56.14
N SER A 32 4.18 -12.54 -56.25
CA SER A 32 5.28 -12.61 -57.22
C SER A 32 4.83 -12.66 -58.69
N ARG A 33 3.54 -12.91 -58.96
CA ARG A 33 2.94 -12.96 -60.30
C ARG A 33 2.04 -11.77 -60.61
N PHE A 34 2.04 -10.72 -59.79
CA PHE A 34 1.16 -9.58 -60.00
C PHE A 34 1.56 -8.71 -61.20
N GLY A 35 2.78 -8.84 -61.73
CA GLY A 35 3.31 -8.00 -62.80
C GLY A 35 3.70 -6.59 -62.35
N SER A 36 3.40 -6.24 -61.09
CA SER A 36 3.74 -4.97 -60.46
C SER A 36 3.93 -5.14 -58.95
N THR A 37 4.62 -4.18 -58.32
CA THR A 37 4.77 -4.10 -56.86
C THR A 37 4.05 -2.86 -56.32
N CYS A 38 3.54 -2.97 -55.10
CA CYS A 38 2.95 -1.85 -54.37
C CYS A 38 3.68 -1.71 -53.04
N GLU A 39 4.69 -0.83 -53.02
CA GLU A 39 5.41 -0.49 -51.80
C GLU A 39 4.76 0.72 -51.14
N LEU A 40 4.43 0.57 -49.85
CA LEU A 40 3.88 1.67 -49.07
C LEU A 40 5.01 2.63 -48.70
N SER A 41 4.97 3.84 -49.25
CA SER A 41 5.95 4.87 -48.92
C SER A 41 5.90 5.24 -47.42
N GLU A 42 7.04 5.65 -46.85
CA GLU A 42 7.08 6.19 -45.48
C GLU A 42 6.10 7.35 -45.28
N LYS A 43 5.88 8.17 -46.32
CA LYS A 43 4.95 9.30 -46.28
C LYS A 43 3.52 8.81 -46.05
N THR A 44 3.12 7.72 -46.70
CA THR A 44 1.80 7.10 -46.52
C THR A 44 1.66 6.54 -45.11
N ILE A 45 2.68 5.84 -44.60
CA ILE A 45 2.68 5.30 -43.23
C ILE A 45 2.58 6.43 -42.20
N LYS A 46 3.36 7.50 -42.35
CA LYS A 46 3.31 8.69 -41.48
C LYS A 46 1.94 9.38 -41.53
N ALA A 47 1.28 9.43 -42.69
CA ALA A 47 -0.06 9.98 -42.82
C ALA A 47 -1.12 9.12 -42.09
N VAL A 48 -1.03 7.79 -42.19
CA VAL A 48 -1.91 6.87 -41.46
C VAL A 48 -1.69 6.97 -39.95
N LEU A 49 -0.45 7.11 -39.49
CA LEU A 49 -0.17 7.32 -38.06
C LEU A 49 -0.76 8.64 -37.53
N LYS A 50 -0.88 9.65 -38.39
CA LYS A 50 -1.46 10.97 -38.06
C LYS A 50 -2.99 11.05 -38.19
N CYS A 51 -3.67 10.04 -38.73
CA CYS A 51 -5.13 10.09 -38.91
C CYS A 51 -5.94 9.74 -37.65
N GLY A 52 -5.29 9.66 -36.49
CA GLY A 52 -5.93 9.35 -35.20
C GLY A 52 -6.22 7.87 -34.98
N VAL A 53 -5.85 6.97 -35.90
CA VAL A 53 -6.06 5.52 -35.73
C VAL A 53 -5.34 4.96 -34.51
N VAL A 54 -4.17 5.53 -34.17
CA VAL A 54 -3.38 5.12 -33.00
C VAL A 54 -4.12 5.47 -31.71
N GLU A 55 -4.63 6.69 -31.61
CA GLU A 55 -5.41 7.16 -30.45
C GLU A 55 -6.69 6.34 -30.28
N LEU A 56 -7.42 6.10 -31.37
CA LEU A 56 -8.66 5.32 -31.37
C LEU A 56 -8.42 3.86 -30.95
N ILE A 57 -7.32 3.24 -31.40
CA ILE A 57 -6.93 1.89 -30.96
C ILE A 57 -6.54 1.92 -29.47
N LEU A 58 -5.78 2.91 -29.02
CA LEU A 58 -5.39 3.05 -27.61
C LEU A 58 -6.61 3.20 -26.70
N ASP A 59 -7.57 4.02 -27.09
CA ASP A 59 -8.79 4.24 -26.31
C ASP A 59 -9.70 3.01 -26.33
N TRP A 60 -9.80 2.31 -27.46
CA TRP A 60 -10.49 1.02 -27.51
C TRP A 60 -9.81 -0.03 -26.63
N VAL A 61 -8.48 -0.07 -26.61
CA VAL A 61 -7.71 -0.97 -25.73
C VAL A 61 -7.97 -0.62 -24.26
N LYS A 62 -7.97 0.66 -23.88
CA LYS A 62 -8.30 1.11 -22.52
C LYS A 62 -9.74 0.73 -22.14
N ALA A 63 -10.71 0.99 -23.00
CA ALA A 63 -12.11 0.65 -22.78
C ALA A 63 -12.31 -0.87 -22.66
N LYS A 64 -11.68 -1.65 -23.54
CA LYS A 64 -11.71 -3.12 -23.46
C LYS A 64 -11.04 -3.62 -22.18
N GLN A 65 -9.92 -3.03 -21.77
CA GLN A 65 -9.29 -3.35 -20.49
C GLN A 65 -10.23 -3.05 -19.32
N GLN A 66 -10.95 -1.92 -19.30
CA GLN A 66 -11.97 -1.62 -18.27
C GLN A 66 -13.14 -2.63 -18.28
N VAL A 67 -13.58 -3.06 -19.46
CA VAL A 67 -14.63 -4.08 -19.58
C VAL A 67 -14.15 -5.45 -19.09
N ASP A 68 -12.93 -5.85 -19.47
CA ASP A 68 -12.31 -7.11 -19.05
C ASP A 68 -11.98 -7.07 -17.54
N ILE A 69 -11.61 -5.90 -17.01
CA ILE A 69 -11.50 -5.60 -15.58
C ILE A 69 -12.77 -6.00 -14.85
N GLY A 70 -13.89 -5.43 -15.24
CA GLY A 70 -15.14 -5.74 -14.57
C GLY A 70 -15.73 -7.12 -14.92
N LYS A 71 -15.16 -7.89 -15.86
CA LYS A 71 -15.56 -9.30 -16.10
C LYS A 71 -14.80 -10.27 -15.21
N GLN A 72 -13.53 -9.98 -14.87
CA GLN A 72 -12.67 -10.87 -14.09
C GLN A 72 -12.58 -10.52 -12.61
N LEU A 73 -12.68 -9.24 -12.25
CA LEU A 73 -12.96 -8.86 -10.87
C LEU A 73 -14.37 -9.31 -10.56
N LYS A 74 -14.51 -10.25 -9.63
CA LYS A 74 -15.82 -10.69 -9.14
C LYS A 74 -16.44 -9.51 -8.40
N ALA A 75 -17.18 -8.67 -9.13
CA ALA A 75 -17.92 -7.56 -8.56
C ALA A 75 -18.67 -8.06 -7.32
N GLY A 76 -18.48 -7.39 -6.19
CA GLY A 76 -19.31 -7.63 -5.03
C GLY A 76 -20.75 -7.32 -5.45
N LYS A 77 -21.64 -8.31 -5.49
CA LYS A 77 -23.05 -8.03 -5.74
C LYS A 77 -23.58 -7.27 -4.53
N SER A 78 -24.04 -6.04 -4.74
CA SER A 78 -24.62 -5.17 -3.70
C SER A 78 -25.71 -5.86 -2.88
N ASN A 79 -26.42 -6.83 -3.47
CA ASN A 79 -27.54 -7.54 -2.87
C ASN A 79 -27.13 -8.84 -2.13
N VAL A 80 -25.84 -9.05 -1.88
CA VAL A 80 -25.37 -10.19 -1.08
C VAL A 80 -25.38 -9.79 0.39
N THR A 81 -26.35 -10.32 1.12
CA THR A 81 -26.50 -10.11 2.57
C THR A 81 -25.34 -10.70 3.36
N ARG A 82 -24.78 -11.84 2.97
CA ARG A 82 -23.65 -12.47 3.68
C ARG A 82 -22.55 -12.91 2.75
N VAL A 83 -21.32 -12.50 3.04
CA VAL A 83 -20.13 -12.91 2.28
C VAL A 83 -19.55 -14.18 2.89
N THR A 84 -19.39 -15.22 2.08
CA THR A 84 -18.79 -16.50 2.48
C THR A 84 -17.48 -16.75 1.74
N GLY A 85 -16.61 -17.59 2.32
CA GLY A 85 -15.36 -18.00 1.68
C GLY A 85 -14.21 -16.99 1.76
N ILE A 86 -14.35 -15.91 2.54
CA ILE A 86 -13.24 -15.01 2.89
C ILE A 86 -12.77 -15.35 4.31
N PRO A 87 -11.59 -15.95 4.47
CA PRO A 87 -11.06 -16.27 5.80
C PRO A 87 -10.86 -15.00 6.62
N LYS A 88 -11.09 -15.10 7.94
CA LYS A 88 -10.85 -14.04 8.93
C LYS A 88 -11.73 -12.79 8.82
N LEU A 89 -12.72 -12.74 7.93
CA LEU A 89 -13.74 -11.70 7.95
C LEU A 89 -14.68 -11.92 9.14
N GLU A 90 -14.76 -10.93 10.03
CA GLU A 90 -15.86 -10.79 10.98
C GLU A 90 -16.87 -9.83 10.35
N ASP A 91 -17.92 -10.36 9.72
CA ASP A 91 -18.90 -9.54 8.98
C ASP A 91 -19.91 -8.94 9.96
N ALA A 92 -20.27 -7.66 9.79
CA ALA A 92 -21.30 -7.03 10.59
C ALA A 92 -22.67 -7.65 10.30
N ASN A 93 -23.53 -7.82 11.31
CA ASN A 93 -24.82 -8.49 11.12
C ASN A 93 -25.74 -7.74 10.14
N TRP A 94 -25.60 -6.40 10.06
CA TRP A 94 -26.41 -5.57 9.15
C TRP A 94 -25.73 -5.29 7.80
N ALA A 95 -24.50 -5.78 7.58
CA ALA A 95 -23.79 -5.55 6.32
C ALA A 95 -24.56 -6.14 5.13
N GLY A 96 -24.73 -5.35 4.07
CA GLY A 96 -25.51 -5.75 2.89
C GLY A 96 -27.04 -5.85 3.10
N THR A 97 -27.55 -5.37 4.25
CA THR A 97 -28.99 -5.21 4.49
C THR A 97 -29.43 -3.77 4.21
N LYS A 98 -30.69 -3.44 4.51
CA LYS A 98 -31.21 -2.06 4.46
C LYS A 98 -30.45 -1.07 5.37
N ASN A 99 -29.80 -1.55 6.42
CA ASN A 99 -29.03 -0.74 7.37
C ASN A 99 -27.54 -0.69 7.03
N SER A 100 -27.13 -1.15 5.84
CA SER A 100 -25.72 -1.20 5.39
C SER A 100 -25.01 0.15 5.47
N ALA A 101 -25.72 1.26 5.23
CA ALA A 101 -25.18 2.62 5.33
C ALA A 101 -24.71 2.98 6.76
N GLU A 102 -25.25 2.34 7.79
CA GLU A 102 -24.81 2.51 9.18
C GLU A 102 -23.58 1.65 9.52
N CYS A 103 -23.30 0.62 8.72
CA CYS A 103 -22.22 -0.32 8.98
C CYS A 103 -20.84 0.29 8.67
N THR A 104 -19.88 0.02 9.55
CA THR A 104 -18.46 0.38 9.42
C THR A 104 -17.61 -0.88 9.31
N LEU A 105 -16.80 -0.97 8.27
CA LEU A 105 -15.78 -2.01 8.12
C LEU A 105 -14.46 -1.53 8.68
N ILE A 106 -13.95 -2.19 9.72
CA ILE A 106 -12.64 -1.91 10.30
C ILE A 106 -11.58 -2.72 9.54
N LEU A 107 -10.70 -2.04 8.82
CA LEU A 107 -9.54 -2.63 8.16
C LEU A 107 -8.34 -2.57 9.10
N THR A 108 -7.80 -3.72 9.47
CA THR A 108 -6.76 -3.84 10.51
C THR A 108 -5.40 -4.22 9.93
N GLU A 109 -4.31 -3.65 10.46
CA GLU A 109 -2.96 -4.06 10.12
C GLU A 109 -2.59 -5.39 10.79
N GLY A 110 -2.73 -6.49 10.03
CA GLY A 110 -2.41 -7.83 10.51
C GLY A 110 -3.36 -8.38 11.57
N ASP A 111 -3.05 -9.59 12.04
CA ASP A 111 -3.90 -10.31 12.99
C ASP A 111 -3.85 -9.73 14.42
N SER A 112 -2.76 -9.03 14.76
CA SER A 112 -2.58 -8.37 16.05
C SER A 112 -3.63 -7.26 16.22
N ALA A 113 -3.74 -6.35 15.24
CA ALA A 113 -4.74 -5.29 15.24
C ALA A 113 -6.16 -5.84 15.14
N LYS A 114 -6.40 -6.92 14.36
CA LYS A 114 -7.69 -7.63 14.33
C LYS A 114 -8.13 -8.04 15.74
N SER A 115 -7.23 -8.62 16.52
CA SER A 115 -7.56 -9.13 17.86
C SER A 115 -8.04 -8.00 18.78
N LEU A 116 -7.43 -6.81 18.67
CA LEU A 116 -7.86 -5.61 19.37
C LEU A 116 -9.24 -5.15 18.91
N ALA A 117 -9.46 -5.04 17.59
CA ALA A 117 -10.75 -4.64 17.02
C ALA A 117 -11.89 -5.58 17.42
N VAL A 118 -11.64 -6.91 17.40
CA VAL A 118 -12.62 -7.92 17.82
C VAL A 118 -12.95 -7.82 19.30
N ALA A 119 -11.99 -7.49 20.16
CA ALA A 119 -12.28 -7.19 21.57
C ALA A 119 -13.16 -5.93 21.71
N GLY A 120 -12.92 -4.91 20.89
CA GLY A 120 -13.72 -3.70 20.78
C GLY A 120 -15.17 -3.93 20.32
N LEU A 121 -15.40 -4.90 19.43
CA LEU A 121 -16.76 -5.30 19.01
C LEU A 121 -17.66 -5.74 20.19
N GLY A 122 -17.06 -6.20 21.30
CA GLY A 122 -17.80 -6.52 22.53
C GLY A 122 -18.42 -5.29 23.21
N VAL A 123 -17.98 -4.08 22.86
CA VAL A 123 -18.47 -2.80 23.37
C VAL A 123 -19.43 -2.16 22.37
N VAL A 124 -18.99 -1.98 21.13
CA VAL A 124 -19.77 -1.26 20.09
C VAL A 124 -20.82 -2.12 19.38
N GLY A 125 -20.80 -3.44 19.63
CA GLY A 125 -21.72 -4.41 19.04
C GLY A 125 -21.29 -4.90 17.65
N ARG A 126 -21.83 -6.05 17.25
CA ARG A 126 -21.56 -6.72 15.95
C ARG A 126 -22.53 -6.32 14.85
N ASP A 127 -23.57 -5.56 15.16
CA ASP A 127 -24.58 -5.18 14.17
C ASP A 127 -24.04 -4.17 13.17
N ARG A 128 -23.34 -3.15 13.67
CA ARG A 128 -22.82 -2.03 12.88
C ARG A 128 -21.34 -2.18 12.52
N TYR A 129 -20.59 -3.08 13.13
CA TYR A 129 -19.14 -3.13 12.95
C TYR A 129 -18.67 -4.50 12.46
N GLY A 130 -17.91 -4.49 11.37
CA GLY A 130 -17.20 -5.64 10.83
C GLY A 130 -15.69 -5.42 10.90
N VAL A 131 -14.90 -6.50 10.87
CA VAL A 131 -13.43 -6.44 10.96
C VAL A 131 -12.81 -7.33 9.89
N PHE A 132 -11.83 -6.79 9.17
CA PHE A 132 -11.03 -7.55 8.21
C PHE A 132 -9.53 -7.22 8.33
N PRO A 133 -8.65 -8.23 8.51
CA PRO A 133 -7.21 -8.00 8.58
C PRO A 133 -6.57 -7.94 7.19
N LEU A 134 -5.80 -6.89 6.96
CA LEU A 134 -4.86 -6.78 5.85
C LEU A 134 -3.65 -7.67 6.13
N LYS A 135 -3.13 -8.33 5.09
CA LYS A 135 -1.95 -9.21 5.19
C LYS A 135 -0.64 -8.43 5.25
N GLY A 136 -0.65 -7.15 4.87
CA GLY A 136 0.51 -6.28 4.84
C GLY A 136 0.22 -5.04 3.99
N LYS A 137 1.26 -4.53 3.31
CA LYS A 137 1.14 -3.38 2.40
C LYS A 137 0.18 -3.70 1.26
N VAL A 138 -0.88 -2.90 1.16
CA VAL A 138 -1.87 -2.99 0.08
C VAL A 138 -1.19 -2.72 -1.26
N LEU A 139 -1.59 -3.44 -2.32
CA LEU A 139 -1.05 -3.24 -3.66
C LEU A 139 -1.30 -1.81 -4.14
N ASN A 140 -0.25 -1.11 -4.58
CA ASN A 140 -0.43 0.18 -5.27
C ASN A 140 -1.10 -0.05 -6.64
N VAL A 141 -2.40 0.19 -6.69
CA VAL A 141 -3.23 -0.05 -7.89
C VAL A 141 -2.99 0.93 -9.03
N ARG A 142 -2.32 2.06 -8.79
CA ARG A 142 -1.94 3.01 -9.86
C ARG A 142 -0.81 2.48 -10.74
N GLU A 143 0.07 1.68 -10.15
CA GLU A 143 1.24 1.11 -10.83
C GLU A 143 1.03 -0.35 -11.26
N ALA A 144 0.04 -1.01 -10.68
CA ALA A 144 -0.25 -2.40 -10.97
C ALA A 144 -0.95 -2.55 -12.32
N ASN A 145 -0.46 -3.49 -13.13
CA ASN A 145 -1.16 -3.88 -14.34
C ASN A 145 -2.43 -4.67 -14.01
N PHE A 146 -3.28 -4.84 -15.02
CA PHE A 146 -4.56 -5.49 -14.86
C PHE A 146 -4.49 -6.89 -14.21
N LYS A 147 -3.55 -7.73 -14.65
CA LYS A 147 -3.38 -9.09 -14.13
C LYS A 147 -2.94 -9.10 -12.67
N GLN A 148 -2.16 -8.10 -12.25
CA GLN A 148 -1.75 -7.96 -10.85
C GLN A 148 -2.93 -7.59 -9.96
N VAL A 149 -3.79 -6.66 -10.40
CA VAL A 149 -4.99 -6.27 -9.62
C VAL A 149 -6.01 -7.41 -9.54
N THR A 150 -6.29 -8.10 -10.65
CA THR A 150 -7.22 -9.26 -10.64
C THR A 150 -6.68 -10.45 -9.88
N GLY A 151 -5.37 -10.72 -10.00
CA GLY A 151 -4.70 -11.81 -9.31
C GLY A 151 -4.50 -11.56 -7.82
N ASN A 152 -4.60 -10.31 -7.35
CA ASN A 152 -4.42 -9.98 -5.94
C ASN A 152 -5.66 -10.33 -5.11
N ALA A 153 -5.56 -11.42 -4.34
CA ALA A 153 -6.64 -11.93 -3.52
C ALA A 153 -7.13 -10.94 -2.44
N GLU A 154 -6.27 -10.06 -1.94
CA GLU A 154 -6.65 -9.07 -0.93
C GLU A 154 -7.55 -7.99 -1.53
N ILE A 155 -7.19 -7.44 -2.69
CA ILE A 155 -8.05 -6.52 -3.45
C ILE A 155 -9.38 -7.18 -3.79
N GLN A 156 -9.38 -8.44 -4.26
CA GLN A 156 -10.61 -9.19 -4.53
C GLN A 156 -11.49 -9.32 -3.29
N ASN A 157 -10.89 -9.52 -2.12
CA ASN A 157 -11.64 -9.67 -0.87
C ASN A 157 -12.24 -8.33 -0.45
N LEU A 158 -11.47 -7.23 -0.49
CA LEU A 158 -11.97 -5.89 -0.17
C LEU A 158 -13.19 -5.51 -1.02
N LEU A 159 -13.10 -5.69 -2.34
CA LEU A 159 -14.21 -5.41 -3.25
C LEU A 159 -15.47 -6.21 -2.92
N LYS A 160 -15.32 -7.50 -2.59
CA LYS A 160 -16.45 -8.37 -2.20
C LYS A 160 -17.05 -7.98 -0.85
N ILE A 161 -16.21 -7.68 0.14
CA ILE A 161 -16.65 -7.33 1.50
C ILE A 161 -17.43 -6.03 1.47
N ILE A 162 -16.89 -5.00 0.80
CA ILE A 162 -17.50 -3.67 0.71
C ILE A 162 -18.68 -3.68 -0.26
N GLY A 163 -18.75 -4.63 -1.20
CA GLY A 163 -19.81 -4.69 -2.21
C GLY A 163 -19.59 -3.73 -3.37
N ILE A 164 -18.32 -3.52 -3.73
CA ILE A 164 -17.95 -2.61 -4.81
C ILE A 164 -17.90 -3.36 -6.16
N ASP A 165 -18.49 -2.72 -7.17
CA ASP A 165 -18.41 -3.06 -8.58
C ASP A 165 -17.58 -1.98 -9.29
N ILE A 166 -16.45 -2.39 -9.87
CA ILE A 166 -15.52 -1.49 -10.56
C ILE A 166 -16.12 -0.83 -11.81
N LYS A 167 -17.23 -1.36 -12.35
CA LYS A 167 -17.92 -0.75 -13.49
C LYS A 167 -18.84 0.40 -13.09
N LYS A 168 -19.12 0.57 -11.79
CA LYS A 168 -20.13 1.50 -11.30
C LYS A 168 -19.45 2.74 -10.73
N ALA A 169 -19.96 3.92 -11.13
CA ALA A 169 -19.68 5.16 -10.42
C ALA A 169 -20.61 5.25 -9.19
N TYR A 170 -20.05 5.71 -8.06
CA TYR A 170 -20.76 5.75 -6.79
C TYR A 170 -20.99 7.18 -6.32
N ASP A 171 -22.23 7.65 -6.42
CA ASP A 171 -22.61 8.97 -5.88
C ASP A 171 -23.04 8.89 -4.40
N SER A 172 -23.25 7.68 -3.88
CA SER A 172 -23.61 7.41 -2.49
C SER A 172 -23.19 6.01 -2.07
N VAL A 173 -23.24 5.76 -0.76
CA VAL A 173 -22.92 4.47 -0.15
C VAL A 173 -24.10 3.49 -0.14
N SER A 174 -25.27 3.90 -0.62
CA SER A 174 -26.53 3.13 -0.54
C SER A 174 -26.47 1.74 -1.19
N SER A 175 -25.60 1.56 -2.19
CA SER A 175 -25.41 0.27 -2.88
C SER A 175 -24.23 -0.54 -2.37
N LEU A 176 -23.53 -0.07 -1.34
CA LEU A 176 -22.43 -0.78 -0.70
C LEU A 176 -22.94 -1.64 0.46
N ARG A 177 -22.19 -2.68 0.82
CA ARG A 177 -22.46 -3.49 2.01
C ARG A 177 -22.10 -2.77 3.31
N TYR A 178 -21.15 -1.83 3.23
CA TYR A 178 -20.70 -0.99 4.33
C TYR A 178 -20.73 0.46 3.89
N GLY A 179 -21.37 1.30 4.71
CA GLY A 179 -21.43 2.75 4.49
C GLY A 179 -20.16 3.48 4.86
N LYS A 180 -19.31 2.87 5.69
CA LYS A 180 -18.10 3.49 6.24
C LYS A 180 -16.96 2.48 6.28
N ILE A 181 -15.74 2.97 6.13
CA ILE A 181 -14.49 2.23 6.30
C ILE A 181 -13.69 2.93 7.39
N MET A 182 -13.24 2.19 8.38
CA MET A 182 -12.36 2.67 9.44
C MET A 182 -11.02 1.95 9.32
N ILE A 183 -9.95 2.71 9.14
CA ILE A 183 -8.60 2.17 9.03
C ILE A 183 -7.99 2.12 10.43
N MET A 184 -7.45 0.96 10.81
CA MET A 184 -6.87 0.71 12.12
C MET A 184 -5.49 0.07 11.94
N THR A 185 -4.46 0.91 11.91
CA THR A 185 -3.05 0.52 11.76
C THR A 185 -2.28 0.77 13.03
N ASP A 186 -1.08 0.20 13.13
CA ASP A 186 -0.14 0.62 14.17
C ASP A 186 0.15 2.13 13.99
N GLN A 187 0.34 2.85 15.10
CA GLN A 187 0.67 4.28 15.07
C GLN A 187 2.18 4.45 14.86
N ASP A 188 2.63 3.92 13.72
CA ASP A 188 3.98 4.04 13.21
C ASP A 188 3.97 4.49 11.74
N PHE A 189 5.15 4.76 11.20
CA PHE A 189 5.28 5.25 9.82
C PHE A 189 4.78 4.24 8.77
N ASP A 190 4.96 2.93 8.98
CA ASP A 190 4.50 1.94 8.00
C ASP A 190 2.96 1.81 8.03
N GLY A 191 2.33 2.04 9.20
CA GLY A 191 0.88 2.20 9.35
C GLY A 191 0.35 3.39 8.53
N SER A 192 0.98 4.56 8.61
CA SER A 192 0.64 5.73 7.78
C SER A 192 0.72 5.41 6.27
N HIS A 193 1.70 4.62 5.86
CA HIS A 193 1.78 4.16 4.47
C HIS A 193 0.64 3.21 4.08
N ILE A 194 0.21 2.31 4.96
CA ILE A 194 -0.95 1.44 4.72
C ILE A 194 -2.22 2.28 4.58
N LYS A 195 -2.45 3.27 5.45
CA LYS A 195 -3.57 4.24 5.32
C LYS A 195 -3.55 4.89 3.94
N GLY A 196 -2.38 5.39 3.53
CA GLY A 196 -2.19 6.02 2.22
C GLY A 196 -2.47 5.08 1.05
N LEU A 197 -2.06 3.81 1.13
CA LEU A 197 -2.35 2.82 0.08
C LEU A 197 -3.84 2.48 -0.03
N ILE A 198 -4.56 2.43 1.10
CA ILE A 198 -6.03 2.26 1.12
C ILE A 198 -6.70 3.48 0.50
N LEU A 199 -6.28 4.68 0.90
CA LEU A 199 -6.76 5.94 0.32
C LEU A 199 -6.55 5.97 -1.20
N ASN A 200 -5.35 5.64 -1.66
CA ASN A 200 -5.01 5.52 -3.07
C ASN A 200 -5.86 4.48 -3.81
N PHE A 201 -6.13 3.33 -3.19
CA PHE A 201 -6.99 2.30 -3.76
C PHE A 201 -8.42 2.83 -4.01
N ILE A 202 -8.98 3.54 -3.02
CA ILE A 202 -10.31 4.12 -3.12
C ILE A 202 -10.30 5.27 -4.14
N ASP A 203 -9.31 6.16 -4.10
CA ASP A 203 -9.19 7.31 -5.01
C ASP A 203 -9.07 6.86 -6.48
N LYS A 204 -8.24 5.85 -6.76
CA LYS A 204 -8.00 5.40 -8.14
C LYS A 204 -9.24 4.80 -8.81
N HIS A 205 -10.06 4.07 -8.07
CA HIS A 205 -11.19 3.34 -8.64
C HIS A 205 -12.55 3.95 -8.32
N PHE A 206 -12.65 4.69 -7.21
CA PHE A 206 -13.90 5.13 -6.59
C PHE A 206 -13.77 6.53 -5.95
N ALA A 207 -13.06 7.46 -6.59
CA ALA A 207 -12.80 8.82 -6.06
C ALA A 207 -14.06 9.54 -5.51
N SER A 208 -15.23 9.29 -6.10
CA SER A 208 -16.50 9.87 -5.63
C SER A 208 -16.87 9.44 -4.22
N LEU A 209 -16.46 8.25 -3.76
CA LEU A 209 -16.69 7.78 -2.39
C LEU A 209 -15.88 8.59 -1.36
N LEU A 210 -14.70 9.08 -1.72
CA LEU A 210 -13.89 9.92 -0.82
C LEU A 210 -14.55 11.26 -0.52
N ARG A 211 -15.47 11.70 -1.37
CA ARG A 211 -16.26 12.93 -1.20
C ARG A 211 -17.46 12.73 -0.29
N VAL A 212 -17.84 11.48 0.00
CA VAL A 212 -18.98 11.19 0.89
C VAL A 212 -18.52 11.43 2.34
N PRO A 213 -19.15 12.37 3.08
CA PRO A 213 -18.74 12.69 4.43
C PRO A 213 -18.75 11.47 5.35
N GLY A 214 -17.67 11.27 6.10
CA GLY A 214 -17.52 10.16 7.04
C GLY A 214 -17.40 8.77 6.41
N PHE A 215 -17.23 8.67 5.08
CA PHE A 215 -17.00 7.37 4.42
C PHE A 215 -15.69 6.73 4.85
N LEU A 216 -14.60 7.48 4.86
CA LEU A 216 -13.30 7.02 5.34
C LEU A 216 -13.01 7.61 6.72
N LYS A 217 -12.59 6.77 7.65
CA LYS A 217 -12.25 7.12 9.01
C LYS A 217 -10.95 6.47 9.41
N GLU A 218 -10.29 7.03 10.39
CA GLU A 218 -9.15 6.44 11.05
C GLU A 218 -9.49 6.14 12.51
N PHE A 219 -8.99 5.00 13.00
CA PHE A 219 -8.93 4.69 14.41
C PHE A 219 -7.52 4.96 14.94
N VAL A 220 -7.38 5.94 15.82
CA VAL A 220 -6.10 6.35 16.43
C VAL A 220 -5.96 5.80 17.84
N THR A 221 -4.75 5.34 18.18
CA THR A 221 -4.41 4.90 19.53
C THR A 221 -3.27 5.73 20.11
N PRO A 222 -3.21 5.96 21.42
CA PRO A 222 -2.09 6.68 22.02
C PRO A 222 -0.76 5.97 21.76
N ILE A 223 0.27 6.73 21.39
CA ILE A 223 1.64 6.24 21.21
C ILE A 223 2.44 6.25 22.53
N VAL A 224 2.14 7.22 23.40
CA VAL A 224 2.76 7.34 24.72
C VAL A 224 1.68 7.56 25.78
N LYS A 225 1.80 6.86 26.90
CA LYS A 225 1.02 7.10 28.11
C LYS A 225 1.98 7.34 29.27
N VAL A 226 1.80 8.47 29.94
CA VAL A 226 2.54 8.80 31.17
C VAL A 226 1.60 8.76 32.36
N THR A 227 2.06 8.16 33.45
CA THR A 227 1.27 8.01 34.69
C THR A 227 2.05 8.45 35.92
N ARG A 228 1.42 9.23 36.79
CA ARG A 228 1.95 9.64 38.10
C ARG A 228 0.83 9.63 39.14
N GLY A 229 0.81 8.60 39.99
CA GLY A 229 -0.31 8.36 40.89
C GLY A 229 -1.59 8.05 40.10
N GLU A 230 -2.64 8.84 40.31
CA GLU A 230 -3.91 8.74 39.59
C GLU A 230 -3.92 9.54 38.27
N ASN A 231 -3.00 10.51 38.12
CA ASN A 231 -2.93 11.35 36.94
C ASN A 231 -2.34 10.56 35.76
N THR A 232 -3.03 10.63 34.63
CA THR A 232 -2.66 9.95 33.38
C THR A 232 -2.77 10.93 32.23
N HIS A 233 -1.72 11.05 31.42
CA HIS A 233 -1.78 11.74 30.13
C HIS A 233 -1.47 10.76 28.99
N THR A 234 -2.19 10.91 27.90
CA THR A 234 -2.05 10.12 26.68
C THR A 234 -1.74 11.05 25.52
N PHE A 235 -0.75 10.65 24.71
CA PHE A 235 -0.31 11.40 23.54
C PHE A 235 -0.48 10.54 22.30
N PHE A 236 -0.92 11.15 21.20
CA PHE A 236 -1.14 10.45 19.93
C PHE A 236 0.05 10.62 18.99
N THR A 237 0.84 11.68 19.17
CA THR A 237 2.10 11.87 18.45
C THR A 237 3.31 11.93 19.39
N LEU A 238 4.49 11.60 18.88
CA LEU A 238 5.73 11.78 19.62
C LEU A 238 6.04 13.27 19.84
N GLN A 239 5.64 14.13 18.91
CA GLN A 239 5.87 15.57 19.03
C GLN A 239 5.06 16.17 20.20
N GLU A 240 3.79 15.79 20.35
CA GLU A 240 2.98 16.16 21.51
C GLU A 240 3.63 15.73 22.83
N TYR A 241 4.18 14.51 22.86
CA TYR A 241 4.86 13.98 24.03
C TYR A 241 6.15 14.74 24.36
N GLU A 242 7.01 15.02 23.38
CA GLU A 242 8.26 15.75 23.63
C GLU A 242 7.97 17.20 24.07
N ASN A 243 7.01 17.89 23.44
CA ASN A 243 6.57 19.22 23.88
C ASN A 243 6.10 19.21 25.35
N TRP A 244 5.23 18.26 25.71
CA TRP A 244 4.77 18.11 27.09
C TRP A 244 5.93 17.82 28.05
N LYS A 245 6.87 16.97 27.64
CA LYS A 245 8.01 16.56 28.47
C LYS A 245 8.94 17.73 28.75
N GLU A 246 9.23 18.57 27.76
CA GLU A 246 10.03 19.79 27.91
C GLU A 246 9.36 20.77 28.89
N GLU A 247 8.04 20.91 28.82
CA GLU A 247 7.26 21.77 29.73
C GLU A 247 7.12 21.21 31.15
N ASN A 248 7.33 19.89 31.35
CA ASN A 248 7.07 19.18 32.60
C ASN A 248 8.32 18.57 33.23
N ALA A 249 9.40 19.35 33.33
CA ALA A 249 10.66 18.97 33.98
C ALA A 249 11.23 17.64 33.46
N ASP A 250 11.28 17.51 32.13
CA ASP A 250 11.74 16.31 31.41
C ASP A 250 10.96 15.02 31.77
N GLY A 251 9.74 15.16 32.27
CA GLY A 251 8.91 14.04 32.70
C GLY A 251 9.39 13.38 34.00
N ALA A 252 10.20 14.06 34.81
CA ALA A 252 10.71 13.53 36.06
C ALA A 252 9.57 13.09 37.00
N GLY A 253 9.65 11.85 37.50
CA GLY A 253 8.64 11.26 38.39
C GLY A 253 7.39 10.70 37.68
N TRP A 254 7.33 10.75 36.35
CA TRP A 254 6.29 10.09 35.57
C TRP A 254 6.76 8.73 35.05
N LYS A 255 5.91 7.71 35.15
CA LYS A 255 6.15 6.42 34.51
C LYS A 255 5.66 6.49 33.08
N CYS A 256 6.58 6.37 32.13
CA CYS A 256 6.28 6.37 30.69
C CYS A 256 6.09 4.94 30.16
N LYS A 257 5.01 4.72 29.41
CA LYS A 257 4.76 3.49 28.64
C LYS A 257 4.62 3.87 27.17
N TYR A 258 5.49 3.30 26.35
CA TYR A 258 5.47 3.43 24.89
C TYR A 258 4.65 2.29 24.26
N TYR A 259 3.75 2.61 23.35
CA TYR A 259 2.90 1.66 22.64
C TYR A 259 3.43 1.49 21.22
N LYS A 260 4.21 0.43 21.01
CA LYS A 260 4.89 0.16 19.74
C LYS A 260 3.92 -0.22 18.61
N GLY A 261 2.78 -0.82 18.95
CA GLY A 261 1.78 -1.27 18.01
C GLY A 261 0.53 -1.74 18.75
N LEU A 262 -0.56 -1.92 18.01
CA LEU A 262 -1.89 -2.24 18.52
C LEU A 262 -1.91 -3.56 19.30
N GLY A 263 -1.02 -4.50 18.98
CA GLY A 263 -0.86 -5.75 19.73
C GLY A 263 -0.31 -5.58 21.16
N THR A 264 0.20 -4.40 21.51
CA THR A 264 0.74 -4.09 22.85
C THR A 264 -0.37 -3.72 23.84
N SER A 265 -1.51 -3.25 23.33
CA SER A 265 -2.64 -2.85 24.15
C SER A 265 -3.43 -4.06 24.62
N THR A 266 -3.81 -4.05 25.88
CA THR A 266 -4.59 -5.13 26.50
C THR A 266 -6.04 -5.11 26.02
N SER A 267 -6.76 -6.23 26.14
CA SER A 267 -8.20 -6.26 25.84
C SER A 267 -9.01 -5.28 26.71
N LYS A 268 -8.49 -4.88 27.88
CA LYS A 268 -9.13 -3.87 28.74
C LYS A 268 -8.98 -2.48 28.12
N GLU A 269 -7.77 -2.09 27.75
CA GLU A 269 -7.49 -0.83 27.04
C GLU A 269 -8.29 -0.78 25.72
N ALA A 270 -8.39 -1.90 24.99
CA ALA A 270 -9.22 -1.99 23.80
C ALA A 270 -10.69 -1.64 24.07
N LYS A 271 -11.27 -2.16 25.15
CA LYS A 271 -12.66 -1.84 25.52
C LYS A 271 -12.79 -0.38 25.94
N GLU A 272 -11.80 0.18 26.62
CA GLU A 272 -11.76 1.61 26.99
C GLU A 272 -11.78 2.47 25.71
N TYR A 273 -10.89 2.20 24.74
CA TYR A 273 -10.82 2.95 23.48
C TYR A 273 -12.13 2.89 22.67
N PHE A 274 -12.77 1.72 22.62
CA PHE A 274 -14.04 1.56 21.91
C PHE A 274 -15.25 2.10 22.68
N SER A 275 -15.13 2.30 24.00
CA SER A 275 -16.15 2.98 24.81
C SER A 275 -16.11 4.49 24.58
N ASP A 276 -14.92 5.03 24.30
CA ASP A 276 -14.70 6.45 23.98
C ASP A 276 -14.28 6.63 22.51
N LEU A 277 -15.06 6.03 21.61
CA LEU A 277 -14.72 5.92 20.19
C LEU A 277 -14.55 7.30 19.52
N ASP A 278 -15.23 8.34 20.01
CA ASP A 278 -15.16 9.67 19.41
C ASP A 278 -13.80 10.35 19.63
N VAL A 279 -13.08 10.03 20.72
CA VAL A 279 -11.69 10.48 20.94
C VAL A 279 -10.70 9.70 20.08
N HIS A 280 -11.03 8.44 19.77
CA HIS A 280 -10.18 7.55 18.99
C HIS A 280 -10.51 7.54 17.50
N ARG A 281 -11.43 8.39 17.02
CA ARG A 281 -11.90 8.39 15.64
C ARG A 281 -11.68 9.74 14.99
N LEU A 282 -10.90 9.72 13.91
CA LEU A 282 -10.76 10.86 13.00
C LEU A 282 -11.53 10.58 11.71
N GLU A 283 -12.28 11.56 11.23
CA GLU A 283 -13.01 11.46 9.96
C GLU A 283 -12.25 12.16 8.85
N PHE A 284 -12.00 11.46 7.74
CA PHE A 284 -11.36 12.08 6.60
C PHE A 284 -12.30 13.04 5.89
N LYS A 285 -11.80 14.23 5.58
CA LYS A 285 -12.54 15.29 4.91
C LYS A 285 -11.96 15.59 3.54
N TYR A 286 -12.83 15.52 2.53
CA TYR A 286 -12.55 16.03 1.19
C TYR A 286 -12.84 17.53 1.15
N GLU A 287 -11.88 18.33 0.71
CA GLU A 287 -12.06 19.77 0.55
C GLU A 287 -12.12 20.16 -0.91
N SER A 288 -11.22 19.62 -1.74
CA SER A 288 -11.10 20.08 -3.12
C SER A 288 -10.45 19.05 -4.04
N GLN A 289 -10.43 19.37 -5.33
CA GLN A 289 -9.73 18.55 -6.32
C GLN A 289 -8.21 18.50 -6.09
N GLN A 290 -7.66 19.39 -5.27
CA GLN A 290 -6.25 19.34 -4.85
C GLN A 290 -5.93 18.05 -4.09
N ASP A 291 -6.88 17.51 -3.32
CA ASP A 291 -6.71 16.26 -2.57
C ASP A 291 -6.37 15.10 -3.53
N HIS A 292 -7.08 15.02 -4.66
CA HIS A 292 -6.80 14.03 -5.69
C HIS A 292 -5.39 14.20 -6.30
N GLN A 293 -4.95 15.44 -6.52
CA GLN A 293 -3.62 15.72 -7.07
C GLN A 293 -2.50 15.34 -6.09
N LEU A 294 -2.73 15.51 -4.79
CA LEU A 294 -1.80 15.10 -3.73
C LEU A 294 -1.72 13.58 -3.60
N ILE A 295 -2.86 12.88 -3.64
CA ILE A 295 -2.89 11.42 -3.66
C ILE A 295 -2.18 10.89 -4.91
N ASP A 296 -2.43 11.50 -6.08
CA ASP A 296 -1.72 11.13 -7.30
C ASP A 296 -0.20 11.36 -7.19
N MET A 297 0.23 12.52 -6.68
CA MET A 297 1.65 12.82 -6.41
C MET A 297 2.32 11.74 -5.54
N ALA A 298 1.63 11.33 -4.48
CA ALA A 298 2.17 10.36 -3.53
C ALA A 298 2.33 8.95 -4.11
N PHE A 299 1.44 8.52 -5.03
CA PHE A 299 1.36 7.11 -5.45
C PHE A 299 1.58 6.85 -6.95
N ALA A 300 1.65 7.87 -7.79
CA ALA A 300 1.92 7.71 -9.22
C ALA A 300 3.41 7.51 -9.49
N LYS A 301 3.74 6.53 -10.32
CA LYS A 301 5.14 6.12 -10.58
C LYS A 301 5.99 7.22 -11.21
N ASP A 302 5.39 7.99 -12.09
CA ASP A 302 6.01 9.04 -12.92
C ASP A 302 6.22 10.36 -12.17
N ARG A 303 5.72 10.48 -10.93
CA ARG A 303 5.84 11.69 -10.10
C ARG A 303 6.98 11.63 -9.08
N ALA A 304 8.06 10.93 -9.44
CA ALA A 304 9.20 10.74 -8.55
C ALA A 304 9.93 12.06 -8.21
N ASP A 305 10.05 12.97 -9.17
CA ASP A 305 10.71 14.27 -8.93
C ASP A 305 9.88 15.19 -8.05
N ASP A 306 8.56 15.21 -8.24
CA ASP A 306 7.64 15.94 -7.37
C ASP A 306 7.74 15.46 -5.92
N ARG A 307 7.83 14.14 -5.71
CA ARG A 307 8.05 13.58 -4.37
C ARG A 307 9.39 13.99 -3.76
N LYS A 308 10.45 14.19 -4.54
CA LYS A 308 11.73 14.66 -4.00
C LYS A 308 11.58 16.07 -3.42
N THR A 309 10.93 16.96 -4.16
CA THR A 309 10.64 18.33 -3.70
C THR A 309 9.74 18.30 -2.46
N TRP A 310 8.64 17.55 -2.52
CA TRP A 310 7.70 17.39 -1.42
C TRP A 310 8.35 16.87 -0.11
N ILE A 311 9.23 15.86 -0.21
CA ILE A 311 9.97 15.35 0.96
C ILE A 311 10.98 16.37 1.47
N ALA A 312 11.61 17.14 0.58
CA ALA A 312 12.59 18.16 0.94
C ALA A 312 11.96 19.38 1.64
N GLU A 313 10.72 19.73 1.28
CA GLU A 313 9.95 20.83 1.87
C GLU A 313 9.35 20.48 3.24
N CYS A 314 9.43 19.22 3.68
CA CYS A 314 8.92 18.78 4.97
C CYS A 314 9.73 19.39 6.13
N GLU A 315 9.13 20.35 6.82
CA GLU A 315 9.68 21.02 8.01
C GLU A 315 9.79 20.06 9.21
N GLU A 316 10.73 20.34 10.12
CA GLU A 316 10.82 19.64 11.40
C GLU A 316 9.66 20.03 12.32
N GLY A 317 9.16 19.10 13.13
CA GLY A 317 7.97 19.32 13.97
C GLY A 317 6.63 19.12 13.26
N THR A 318 6.63 18.90 11.94
CA THR A 318 5.43 18.51 11.17
C THR A 318 4.72 17.31 11.82
N CYS A 319 3.47 17.51 12.22
CA CYS A 319 2.60 16.46 12.76
C CYS A 319 1.12 16.78 12.52
N VAL A 320 0.29 15.75 12.58
CA VAL A 320 -1.17 15.87 12.53
C VAL A 320 -1.69 16.29 13.90
N ASP A 321 -2.59 17.27 13.91
CA ASP A 321 -3.33 17.66 15.10
C ASP A 321 -4.47 16.67 15.38
N HIS A 322 -4.29 15.84 16.40
CA HIS A 322 -5.26 14.82 16.82
C HIS A 322 -6.35 15.36 17.77
N SER A 323 -6.32 16.66 18.11
CA SER A 323 -7.38 17.28 18.92
C SER A 323 -8.65 17.53 18.12
N GLN A 324 -8.56 17.59 16.79
CA GLN A 324 -9.68 17.81 15.90
C GLN A 324 -10.35 16.48 15.54
N PRO A 325 -11.68 16.42 15.39
CA PRO A 325 -12.38 15.20 14.98
C PRO A 325 -12.28 14.91 13.46
N GLU A 326 -11.79 15.88 12.69
CA GLU A 326 -11.68 15.81 11.23
C GLU A 326 -10.22 15.95 10.79
N LEU A 327 -9.82 15.15 9.79
CA LEU A 327 -8.50 15.20 9.15
C LEU A 327 -8.68 15.39 7.65
N THR A 328 -8.14 16.47 7.07
CA THR A 328 -8.21 16.66 5.63
C THR A 328 -7.28 15.68 4.90
N TYR A 329 -7.62 15.27 3.68
CA TYR A 329 -6.70 14.44 2.89
C TYR A 329 -5.37 15.15 2.64
N SER A 330 -5.39 16.47 2.40
CA SER A 330 -4.18 17.28 2.27
C SER A 330 -3.30 17.22 3.52
N ASP A 331 -3.86 17.40 4.72
CA ASP A 331 -3.12 17.31 5.97
C ASP A 331 -2.57 15.89 6.20
N PHE A 332 -3.36 14.86 5.92
CA PHE A 332 -2.85 13.49 6.01
C PHE A 332 -1.64 13.26 5.11
N ILE A 333 -1.71 13.68 3.83
CA ILE A 333 -0.58 13.54 2.91
C ILE A 333 0.62 14.36 3.43
N ASN A 334 0.43 15.65 3.69
CA ASN A 334 1.52 16.58 3.95
C ASN A 334 2.02 16.62 5.40
N LYS A 335 1.30 16.02 6.36
CA LYS A 335 1.68 16.01 7.77
C LYS A 335 1.91 14.63 8.36
N GLU A 336 1.45 13.57 7.68
CA GLU A 336 1.63 12.19 8.16
C GLU A 336 2.35 11.31 7.13
N LEU A 337 1.84 11.21 5.90
CA LEU A 337 2.44 10.35 4.88
C LEU A 337 3.83 10.82 4.46
N VAL A 338 4.09 12.13 4.48
CA VAL A 338 5.41 12.69 4.22
C VAL A 338 6.45 12.21 5.24
N LEU A 339 6.06 12.00 6.50
CA LEU A 339 6.94 11.51 7.55
C LEU A 339 7.37 10.07 7.25
N PHE A 340 6.44 9.24 6.77
CA PHE A 340 6.79 7.92 6.25
C PHE A 340 7.76 8.01 5.07
N ALA A 341 7.51 8.90 4.10
CA ALA A 341 8.37 9.03 2.93
C ALA A 341 9.81 9.45 3.31
N LYS A 342 9.94 10.42 4.23
CA LYS A 342 11.22 10.85 4.81
C LYS A 342 11.90 9.70 5.56
N TYR A 343 11.14 8.96 6.36
CA TYR A 343 11.62 7.79 7.08
C TYR A 343 12.09 6.66 6.15
N ASP A 344 11.37 6.41 5.05
CA ASP A 344 11.71 5.38 4.07
C ASP A 344 13.03 5.70 3.38
N VAL A 345 13.24 6.96 2.99
CA VAL A 345 14.53 7.44 2.47
C VAL A 345 15.65 7.24 3.49
N GLN A 346 15.44 7.64 4.74
CA GLN A 346 16.43 7.50 5.81
C GLN A 346 16.84 6.04 6.07
N ARG A 347 15.90 5.09 6.02
CA ARG A 347 16.22 3.66 6.24
C ARG A 347 16.75 2.97 4.99
N ALA A 348 16.41 3.45 3.79
CA ALA A 348 16.75 2.80 2.53
C ALA A 348 18.06 3.29 1.91
N ILE A 349 18.40 4.57 2.07
CA ILE A 349 19.59 5.19 1.49
C ILE A 349 20.72 5.26 2.55
N PRO A 350 21.94 4.80 2.24
CA PRO A 350 23.06 4.87 3.18
C PRO A 350 23.58 6.30 3.35
N SER A 351 24.30 6.55 4.45
CA SER A 351 25.05 7.80 4.62
C SER A 351 26.30 7.81 3.76
N LEU A 352 26.68 8.98 3.25
CA LEU A 352 27.93 9.17 2.51
C LEU A 352 29.18 8.85 3.35
N VAL A 353 29.11 9.08 4.66
CA VAL A 353 30.28 9.02 5.55
C VAL A 353 30.75 7.58 5.78
N ASP A 354 29.81 6.66 5.98
CA ASP A 354 30.12 5.25 6.32
C ASP A 354 29.58 4.24 5.30
N GLY A 355 28.76 4.68 4.34
CA GLY A 355 28.11 3.79 3.38
C GLY A 355 27.06 2.87 4.00
N LEU A 356 26.63 3.11 5.25
CA LEU A 356 25.73 2.23 5.98
C LEU A 356 24.32 2.80 6.07
N LYS A 357 23.33 1.90 5.96
CA LYS A 357 21.94 2.16 6.35
C LYS A 357 21.80 2.07 7.87
N PRO A 358 20.78 2.69 8.49
CA PRO A 358 20.58 2.64 9.94
C PRO A 358 20.58 1.24 10.55
N GLY A 359 19.96 0.25 9.89
CA GLY A 359 19.98 -1.15 10.34
C GLY A 359 21.40 -1.75 10.39
N GLN A 360 22.20 -1.51 9.34
CA GLN A 360 23.59 -1.96 9.27
C GLN A 360 24.45 -1.27 10.34
N ARG A 361 24.25 0.03 10.55
CA ARG A 361 24.94 0.80 11.59
C ARG A 361 24.61 0.30 12.99
N LYS A 362 23.33 -0.03 13.26
CA LYS A 362 22.90 -0.63 14.54
C LYS A 362 23.54 -2.00 14.77
N VAL A 363 23.66 -2.84 13.72
CA VAL A 363 24.39 -4.12 13.80
C VAL A 363 25.85 -3.88 14.17
N LEU A 364 26.55 -3.00 13.45
CA LEU A 364 27.95 -2.71 13.72
C LEU A 364 28.17 -2.14 15.12
N PHE A 365 27.32 -1.20 15.54
CA PHE A 365 27.29 -0.67 16.90
C PHE A 365 27.14 -1.78 17.94
N GLY A 366 26.19 -2.69 17.76
CA GLY A 366 25.97 -3.79 18.71
C GLY A 366 27.17 -4.74 18.80
N VAL A 367 27.81 -5.04 17.66
CA VAL A 367 29.03 -5.87 17.60
C VAL A 367 30.18 -5.21 18.36
N LEU A 368 30.40 -3.91 18.14
CA LEU A 368 31.42 -3.12 18.84
C LEU A 368 31.14 -3.00 20.34
N LYS A 369 29.88 -2.70 20.70
CA LYS A 369 29.44 -2.58 22.11
C LYS A 369 29.62 -3.89 22.87
N ARG A 370 29.31 -5.03 22.24
CA ARG A 370 29.51 -6.37 22.82
C ARG A 370 30.99 -6.77 22.88
N LYS A 371 31.88 -6.05 22.18
CA LYS A 371 33.29 -6.44 21.95
C LYS A 371 33.39 -7.88 21.44
N LEU A 372 32.59 -8.18 20.42
CA LEU A 372 32.43 -9.54 19.91
C LEU A 372 33.76 -10.07 19.34
N SER A 373 34.40 -10.98 20.09
CA SER A 373 35.64 -11.65 19.69
C SER A 373 35.46 -13.14 19.39
N GLN A 374 34.37 -13.74 19.90
CA GLN A 374 34.01 -15.13 19.68
C GLN A 374 32.78 -15.23 18.77
N ASP A 375 32.71 -16.33 18.03
CA ASP A 375 31.60 -16.60 17.11
C ASP A 375 30.27 -16.70 17.89
N THR A 376 29.22 -16.08 17.35
CA THR A 376 27.86 -16.11 17.92
C THR A 376 26.85 -16.36 16.79
N LYS A 377 25.75 -17.04 17.12
CA LYS A 377 24.69 -17.30 16.13
C LYS A 377 24.03 -16.00 15.70
N VAL A 378 23.66 -15.90 14.42
CA VAL A 378 23.00 -14.71 13.86
C VAL A 378 21.71 -14.39 14.61
N ALA A 379 20.91 -15.39 14.98
CA ALA A 379 19.69 -15.21 15.76
C ALA A 379 19.93 -14.63 17.16
N GLN A 380 21.04 -14.98 17.81
CA GLN A 380 21.40 -14.41 19.12
C GLN A 380 21.92 -12.97 18.98
N LEU A 381 22.72 -12.72 17.95
CA LEU A 381 23.22 -11.38 17.66
C LEU A 381 22.08 -10.42 17.29
N SER A 382 21.09 -10.87 16.51
CA SER A 382 19.94 -10.04 16.16
C SER A 382 19.13 -9.63 17.39
N GLY A 383 18.87 -10.56 18.32
CA GLY A 383 18.18 -10.24 19.58
C GLY A 383 18.96 -9.23 20.41
N TYR A 384 20.28 -9.44 20.57
CA TYR A 384 21.14 -8.51 21.30
C TYR A 384 21.15 -7.10 20.68
N VAL A 385 21.35 -7.01 19.36
CA VAL A 385 21.36 -5.73 18.65
C VAL A 385 20.00 -5.06 18.77
N ALA A 386 18.90 -5.80 18.64
CA ALA A 386 17.57 -5.22 18.68
C ALA A 386 17.27 -4.55 20.03
N GLU A 387 17.60 -5.22 21.13
CA GLU A 387 17.48 -4.71 22.49
C GLU A 387 18.39 -3.50 22.72
N HIS A 388 19.69 -3.62 22.41
CA HIS A 388 20.69 -2.64 22.83
C HIS A 388 20.78 -1.40 21.93
N SER A 389 20.17 -1.45 20.75
CA SER A 389 20.17 -0.34 19.79
C SER A 389 18.80 0.31 19.64
N ALA A 390 17.78 -0.12 20.41
CA ALA A 390 16.39 0.28 20.22
C ALA A 390 15.96 0.09 18.75
N TYR A 391 16.02 -1.15 18.27
CA TYR A 391 15.54 -1.51 16.94
C TYR A 391 14.07 -1.90 17.02
N HIS A 392 13.22 -1.13 16.35
CA HIS A 392 11.78 -1.32 16.43
C HIS A 392 11.22 -2.20 15.30
N HIS A 393 12.00 -2.54 14.27
CA HIS A 393 11.53 -3.49 13.25
C HIS A 393 11.71 -4.94 13.69
N GLY A 394 11.01 -5.86 13.01
CA GLY A 394 11.12 -7.30 13.29
C GLY A 394 12.55 -7.83 13.14
N GLU A 395 12.94 -8.75 14.03
CA GLU A 395 14.29 -9.34 14.07
C GLU A 395 14.67 -10.06 12.78
N ALA A 396 13.71 -10.61 12.03
CA ALA A 396 13.96 -11.27 10.75
C ALA A 396 14.65 -10.33 9.73
N SER A 397 14.27 -9.06 9.70
CA SER A 397 14.91 -8.04 8.84
C SER A 397 16.36 -7.79 9.29
N LEU A 398 16.59 -7.77 10.60
CA LEU A 398 17.91 -7.58 11.18
C LEU A 398 18.83 -8.79 10.94
N GLN A 399 18.29 -10.01 11.02
CA GLN A 399 18.99 -11.25 10.65
C GLN A 399 19.42 -11.22 9.19
N GLY A 400 18.52 -10.84 8.27
CA GLY A 400 18.86 -10.65 6.86
C GLY A 400 19.96 -9.61 6.64
N THR A 401 19.92 -8.51 7.41
CA THR A 401 20.95 -7.47 7.39
C THR A 401 22.31 -8.02 7.83
N ILE A 402 22.36 -8.78 8.93
CA ILE A 402 23.59 -9.41 9.44
C ILE A 402 24.16 -10.39 8.40
N ILE A 403 23.31 -11.24 7.82
CA ILE A 403 23.73 -12.21 6.79
C ILE A 403 24.33 -11.48 5.59
N ALA A 404 23.66 -10.45 5.07
CA ALA A 404 24.15 -9.68 3.92
C ALA A 404 25.48 -8.97 4.22
N MET A 405 25.68 -8.45 5.43
CA MET A 405 26.94 -7.83 5.85
C MET A 405 28.11 -8.82 5.97
N ALA A 406 27.81 -10.11 6.17
CA ALA A 406 28.80 -11.16 6.31
C ALA A 406 29.16 -11.86 4.98
N GLN A 407 28.31 -11.77 3.96
CA GLN A 407 28.50 -12.45 2.67
C GLN A 407 29.83 -12.08 1.99
N ASN A 408 30.58 -13.09 1.54
CA ASN A 408 31.92 -12.95 0.96
C ASN A 408 32.10 -13.64 -0.42
N PHE A 409 31.02 -13.98 -1.11
CA PHE A 409 31.12 -14.57 -2.45
C PHE A 409 31.44 -13.50 -3.52
N VAL A 410 31.99 -13.93 -4.66
CA VAL A 410 32.33 -13.00 -5.75
C VAL A 410 31.09 -12.22 -6.21
N GLY A 411 31.13 -10.90 -6.06
CA GLY A 411 30.01 -10.00 -6.35
C GLY A 411 29.16 -9.57 -5.14
N SER A 412 29.53 -9.97 -3.91
CA SER A 412 28.94 -9.42 -2.68
C SER A 412 29.72 -8.19 -2.16
N ASN A 413 30.36 -8.29 -1.01
CA ASN A 413 31.09 -7.23 -0.34
C ASN A 413 32.57 -7.33 -0.69
N ASN A 414 33.18 -6.24 -1.19
CA ASN A 414 34.64 -6.18 -1.38
C ASN A 414 35.39 -6.39 -0.06
N VAL A 415 34.83 -5.86 1.03
CA VAL A 415 35.29 -6.08 2.41
C VAL A 415 34.05 -6.32 3.26
N ASN A 416 33.84 -7.58 3.67
CA ASN A 416 32.77 -7.94 4.59
C ASN A 416 33.17 -7.55 6.02
N LEU A 417 32.32 -6.74 6.67
CA LEU A 417 32.56 -6.26 8.05
C LEU A 417 32.36 -7.35 9.10
N LEU A 418 31.65 -8.42 8.74
CA LEU A 418 31.40 -9.60 9.57
C LEU A 418 31.93 -10.85 8.85
N LEU A 419 32.46 -11.82 9.59
CA LEU A 419 32.96 -13.07 9.00
C LEU A 419 31.81 -14.09 8.80
N PRO A 420 31.69 -14.70 7.62
CA PRO A 420 30.65 -15.71 7.35
C PRO A 420 31.06 -17.08 7.92
N LYS A 421 30.81 -17.29 9.21
CA LYS A 421 31.09 -18.56 9.91
C LYS A 421 29.93 -19.54 9.73
N GLY A 422 29.84 -20.18 8.56
CA GLY A 422 28.76 -21.11 8.21
C GLY A 422 28.30 -20.92 6.76
N GLN A 423 27.05 -21.29 6.46
CA GLN A 423 26.46 -21.14 5.12
C GLN A 423 25.71 -19.80 5.00
N PHE A 424 26.41 -18.75 4.56
CA PHE A 424 25.88 -17.39 4.39
C PHE A 424 25.37 -17.11 2.97
N GLY A 425 25.18 -18.17 2.18
CA GLY A 425 24.76 -18.13 0.80
C GLY A 425 25.93 -18.05 -0.18
N THR A 426 25.67 -18.39 -1.42
CA THR A 426 26.66 -18.51 -2.47
C THR A 426 26.33 -17.65 -3.68
N ARG A 427 27.28 -17.57 -4.61
CA ARG A 427 27.08 -16.87 -5.88
C ARG A 427 25.95 -17.47 -6.72
N LEU A 428 25.63 -18.76 -6.56
CA LEU A 428 24.65 -19.47 -7.40
C LEU A 428 23.27 -18.82 -7.36
N GLN A 429 22.89 -18.28 -6.21
CA GLN A 429 21.61 -17.59 -6.03
C GLN A 429 21.77 -16.16 -5.51
N GLY A 430 22.96 -15.57 -5.66
CA GLY A 430 23.26 -14.23 -5.14
C GLY A 430 23.04 -14.12 -3.63
N GLY A 431 23.40 -15.18 -2.89
CA GLY A 431 23.29 -15.23 -1.44
C GLY A 431 21.93 -15.64 -0.89
N LYS A 432 20.91 -15.90 -1.73
CA LYS A 432 19.56 -16.31 -1.29
C LYS A 432 19.49 -17.75 -0.75
N ASP A 433 20.50 -18.54 -1.05
CA ASP A 433 20.72 -19.92 -0.58
C ASP A 433 21.42 -19.97 0.79
N HIS A 434 21.39 -18.89 1.56
CA HIS A 434 21.89 -18.86 2.93
C HIS A 434 21.09 -19.78 3.86
N ALA A 435 21.73 -20.32 4.88
CA ALA A 435 21.05 -21.08 5.92
C ALA A 435 20.22 -20.16 6.84
N ALA A 436 19.27 -20.75 7.57
CA ALA A 436 18.49 -20.02 8.57
C ALA A 436 19.39 -19.51 9.71
N ALA A 437 19.09 -18.33 10.27
CA ALA A 437 19.90 -17.61 11.26
C ALA A 437 20.20 -18.35 12.58
N ARG A 438 19.56 -19.50 12.82
CA ARG A 438 19.76 -20.37 14.00
C ARG A 438 20.92 -21.37 13.84
N TYR A 439 21.34 -21.60 12.59
CA TYR A 439 22.55 -22.33 12.22
C TYR A 439 23.71 -21.34 12.17
#